data_AF-A0A1V4SBU8-F1
#
_entry.id   AF-A0A1V4SBU8-F1
#
_cell.length_a   1.000
_cell.length_b   1.000
_cell.length_c   1.000
_cell.angle_alpha   90.00
_cell.angle_beta   90.00
_cell.angle_gamma   90.00
#
_symmetry.space_group_name_H-M   'P 1'
#
loop_
_entity.id
_entity.type
_entity.pdbx_description
1 polymer ?
#
loop_
_entity_poly.entity_id
_entity_poly.type
_entity_poly.pdbx_seq_one_letter_code
_entity_poly.pdbx_strand_id
1 'polypeptide(L)'
;MTFSKAQPHGEMNNGLGTVMMTRIDDGNEVFVHASDIQLLYDDSISDILNWKPDIALVSGPPLYLSFLTPEQEKRAHDNAVRLAGGVGTLIIDHHLLRSEEGIRWLDNLASLTGNRIKCAADFMERRRLLLESWRDRLYREMPVPEGWHEAYSRGDVNADEYIKLLYQLNFSPRSKLIFHDN
;
A
#
# COMPACT_ATOMS: atom_id res chain seq x y z
N MET A 1 -17.92 16.56 -0.05
CA MET A 1 -16.85 15.91 0.72
C MET A 1 -17.33 15.65 2.14
N THR A 2 -17.09 14.45 2.66
CA THR A 2 -17.54 14.00 4.00
C THR A 2 -16.40 13.26 4.69
N PHE A 3 -16.29 13.39 6.01
CA PHE A 3 -15.31 12.67 6.82
C PHE A 3 -15.98 11.59 7.65
N SER A 4 -15.26 10.50 7.92
CA SER A 4 -15.71 9.49 8.88
C SER A 4 -15.58 10.00 10.32
N LYS A 5 -16.18 9.27 11.26
CA LYS A 5 -15.71 9.30 12.65
C LYS A 5 -14.28 8.77 12.73
N ALA A 6 -13.63 8.94 13.87
CA ALA A 6 -12.33 8.33 14.14
C ALA A 6 -12.43 6.80 13.95
N GLN A 7 -11.55 6.26 13.11
CA GLN A 7 -11.42 4.82 12.84
C GLN A 7 -10.11 4.30 13.42
N PRO A 8 -10.02 3.03 13.84
CA PRO A 8 -8.76 2.45 14.28
C PRO A 8 -7.68 2.52 13.19
N HIS A 9 -6.45 2.85 13.58
CA HIS A 9 -5.29 2.64 12.72
C HIS A 9 -4.97 1.14 12.71
N GLY A 10 -5.62 0.38 11.84
CA GLY A 10 -5.54 -1.08 11.81
C GLY A 10 -6.62 -1.73 12.67
N GLU A 11 -6.22 -2.52 13.66
CA GLU A 11 -7.15 -3.21 14.55
C GLU A 11 -7.61 -2.33 15.72
N MET A 12 -8.84 -2.55 16.18
CA MET A 12 -9.38 -1.90 17.36
C MET A 12 -8.53 -2.22 18.62
N ASN A 13 -8.30 -1.20 19.47
CA ASN A 13 -7.56 -1.32 20.73
C ASN A 13 -6.08 -1.77 20.62
N ASN A 14 -5.43 -1.52 19.48
CA ASN A 14 -4.00 -1.86 19.29
C ASN A 14 -3.00 -0.81 19.84
N GLY A 15 -3.50 0.33 20.35
CA GLY A 15 -2.66 1.42 20.87
C GLY A 15 -2.00 2.32 19.81
N LEU A 16 -2.23 2.11 18.51
CA LEU A 16 -1.69 2.93 17.42
C LEU A 16 -2.49 4.23 17.15
N GLY A 17 -3.58 4.44 17.89
CA GLY A 17 -4.43 5.61 17.75
C GLY A 17 -5.50 5.44 16.66
N THR A 18 -5.95 6.56 16.10
CA THR A 18 -7.06 6.59 15.14
C THR A 18 -6.73 7.42 13.93
N VAL A 19 -7.37 7.09 12.82
CA VAL A 19 -7.30 7.77 11.52
C VAL A 19 -8.68 8.27 11.12
N MET A 20 -8.72 9.10 10.07
CA MET A 20 -9.96 9.61 9.49
C MET A 20 -10.01 9.26 8.01
N MET A 21 -11.13 8.67 7.60
CA MET A 21 -11.41 8.39 6.20
C MET A 21 -12.12 9.58 5.57
N THR A 22 -11.90 9.76 4.28
CA THR A 22 -12.45 10.87 3.50
C THR A 22 -13.24 10.34 2.31
N ARG A 23 -14.49 10.77 2.18
CA ARG A 23 -15.34 10.57 1.01
C ARG A 23 -15.38 11.85 0.18
N ILE A 24 -15.07 11.73 -1.10
CA ILE A 24 -15.20 12.76 -2.11
C ILE A 24 -16.28 12.30 -3.09
N ASP A 25 -17.21 13.18 -3.39
CA ASP A 25 -18.35 12.91 -4.26
C ASP A 25 -18.56 14.18 -5.07
N ASP A 26 -18.37 14.07 -6.38
CA ASP A 26 -18.50 15.18 -7.34
C ASP A 26 -19.80 15.12 -8.14
N GLY A 27 -20.71 14.19 -7.79
CA GLY A 27 -21.96 13.91 -8.49
C GLY A 27 -21.87 12.86 -9.59
N ASN A 28 -20.67 12.54 -10.08
CA ASN A 28 -20.44 11.50 -11.09
C ASN A 28 -19.75 10.27 -10.50
N GLU A 29 -18.78 10.49 -9.60
CA GLU A 29 -17.98 9.44 -9.00
C GLU A 29 -17.81 9.68 -7.49
N VAL A 30 -17.79 8.58 -6.74
CA VAL A 30 -17.52 8.55 -5.31
C VAL A 30 -16.15 7.93 -5.07
N PHE A 31 -15.20 8.74 -4.63
CA PHE A 31 -13.86 8.30 -4.22
C PHE A 31 -13.73 8.30 -2.70
N VAL A 32 -13.16 7.22 -2.15
CA VAL A 32 -12.88 7.10 -0.71
C VAL A 32 -11.39 6.91 -0.49
N HIS A 33 -10.77 7.80 0.30
CA HIS A 33 -9.45 7.60 0.88
C HIS A 33 -9.62 7.12 2.32
N ALA A 34 -9.23 5.88 2.60
CA ALA A 34 -9.42 5.25 3.90
C ALA A 34 -8.24 5.40 4.86
N SER A 35 -7.17 6.11 4.48
CA SER A 35 -5.98 6.26 5.33
C SER A 35 -5.40 4.89 5.75
N ASP A 36 -4.76 4.82 6.93
CA ASP A 36 -4.04 3.64 7.41
C ASP A 36 -4.93 2.67 8.21
N ILE A 37 -6.11 2.33 7.69
CA ILE A 37 -7.00 1.35 8.35
C ILE A 37 -6.52 -0.12 8.25
N GLN A 38 -5.52 -0.40 7.39
CA GLN A 38 -4.81 -1.69 7.24
C GLN A 38 -5.68 -2.93 6.96
N LEU A 39 -7.00 -2.77 6.73
CA LEU A 39 -7.99 -3.84 6.52
C LEU A 39 -8.24 -4.76 7.73
N LEU A 40 -7.84 -4.35 8.94
CA LEU A 40 -7.86 -5.20 10.13
C LEU A 40 -9.13 -5.05 11.01
N TYR A 41 -10.04 -4.15 10.65
CA TYR A 41 -11.27 -3.90 11.41
C TYR A 41 -12.52 -3.85 10.53
N ASP A 42 -13.44 -4.80 10.76
CA ASP A 42 -14.58 -5.08 9.89
C ASP A 42 -15.61 -3.94 9.83
N ASP A 43 -15.71 -3.13 10.89
CA ASP A 43 -16.63 -1.99 10.92
C ASP A 43 -16.12 -0.85 10.02
N SER A 44 -14.79 -0.61 9.97
CA SER A 44 -14.20 0.33 9.00
C SER A 44 -14.57 -0.04 7.56
N ILE A 45 -14.56 -1.35 7.26
CA ILE A 45 -14.93 -1.88 5.95
C ILE A 45 -16.42 -1.66 5.66
N SER A 46 -17.26 -1.87 6.67
CA SER A 46 -18.71 -1.65 6.57
C SER A 46 -19.02 -0.17 6.34
N ASP A 47 -18.33 0.74 7.02
CA ASP A 47 -18.47 2.18 6.83
C ASP A 47 -18.07 2.62 5.42
N ILE A 48 -16.98 2.10 4.86
CA ILE A 48 -16.58 2.36 3.47
C ILE A 48 -17.66 1.87 2.50
N LEU A 49 -18.16 0.64 2.66
CA LEU A 49 -19.19 0.09 1.78
C LEU A 49 -20.50 0.87 1.84
N ASN A 50 -20.88 1.39 3.02
CA ASN A 50 -22.06 2.23 3.18
C ASN A 50 -21.97 3.56 2.41
N TRP A 51 -20.75 4.06 2.17
CA TRP A 51 -20.52 5.23 1.32
C TRP A 51 -20.66 4.96 -0.18
N LYS A 52 -20.78 3.68 -0.58
CA LYS A 52 -20.94 3.21 -1.96
C LYS A 52 -19.92 3.82 -2.93
N PRO A 53 -18.61 3.62 -2.70
CA PRO A 53 -17.59 4.21 -3.56
C PRO A 53 -17.46 3.47 -4.88
N ASP A 54 -17.21 4.24 -5.94
CA ASP A 54 -16.73 3.71 -7.21
C ASP A 54 -15.25 3.30 -7.08
N ILE A 55 -14.47 4.10 -6.34
CA ILE A 55 -13.05 3.87 -6.09
C ILE A 55 -12.75 4.02 -4.60
N ALA A 56 -12.03 3.04 -4.03
CA ALA A 56 -11.52 3.12 -2.67
C ALA A 56 -9.98 2.94 -2.65
N LEU A 57 -9.27 3.84 -1.98
CA LEU A 57 -7.84 3.76 -1.70
C LEU A 57 -7.64 3.46 -0.21
N VAL A 58 -7.01 2.33 0.10
CA VAL A 58 -6.78 1.82 1.46
C VAL A 58 -5.29 1.47 1.66
N SER A 59 -4.77 1.63 2.87
CA SER A 59 -3.56 0.91 3.25
C SER A 59 -3.88 -0.57 3.45
N GLY A 60 -3.04 -1.47 2.92
CA GLY A 60 -3.15 -2.90 3.23
C GLY A 60 -2.48 -3.28 4.56
N PRO A 61 -2.55 -4.56 4.96
CA PRO A 61 -1.91 -5.04 6.19
C PRO A 61 -0.38 -4.95 6.11
N PRO A 62 0.32 -4.61 7.21
CA PRO A 62 1.78 -4.52 7.22
C PRO A 62 2.43 -5.90 7.38
N LEU A 63 2.33 -6.76 6.35
CA LEU A 63 2.81 -8.16 6.37
C LEU A 63 4.31 -8.31 6.71
N TYR A 64 5.10 -7.25 6.53
CA TYR A 64 6.52 -7.23 6.89
C TYR A 64 6.77 -7.13 8.42
N LEU A 65 5.74 -6.87 9.21
CA LEU A 65 5.82 -6.79 10.66
C LEU A 65 5.43 -8.14 11.27
N SER A 66 6.35 -8.72 12.03
CA SER A 66 6.22 -10.07 12.62
C SER A 66 5.15 -10.20 13.71
N PHE A 67 4.39 -9.14 14.00
CA PHE A 67 3.34 -9.17 15.03
C PHE A 67 1.95 -9.51 14.48
N LEU A 68 1.75 -9.55 13.15
CA LEU A 68 0.46 -9.98 12.61
C LEU A 68 0.25 -11.47 12.89
N THR A 69 -0.90 -11.80 13.49
CA THR A 69 -1.30 -13.19 13.67
C THR A 69 -1.93 -13.73 12.36
N PRO A 70 -1.92 -15.05 12.15
CA PRO A 70 -2.61 -15.67 11.01
C PRO A 70 -4.10 -15.28 10.92
N GLU A 71 -4.77 -15.08 12.04
CA GLU A 71 -6.17 -14.63 12.10
C GLU A 71 -6.34 -13.20 11.59
N GLN A 72 -5.41 -12.30 11.93
CA GLN A 72 -5.40 -10.92 11.46
C GLN A 72 -5.13 -10.85 9.95
N GLU A 73 -4.16 -11.62 9.45
CA GLU A 73 -3.89 -11.72 8.01
C GLU A 73 -5.09 -12.26 7.24
N LYS A 74 -5.72 -13.32 7.77
CA LYS A 74 -6.94 -13.88 7.19
C LYS A 74 -8.07 -12.85 7.17
N ARG A 75 -8.26 -12.09 8.26
CA ARG A 75 -9.27 -11.03 8.32
C ARG A 75 -8.98 -9.95 7.27
N ALA A 76 -7.74 -9.48 7.15
CA ALA A 76 -7.35 -8.49 6.15
C ALA A 76 -7.63 -8.98 4.72
N HIS A 77 -7.34 -10.25 4.45
CA HIS A 77 -7.66 -10.89 3.17
C HIS A 77 -9.16 -10.92 2.90
N ASP A 78 -9.97 -11.41 3.85
CA ASP A 78 -11.42 -11.50 3.70
C ASP A 78 -12.06 -10.10 3.53
N ASN A 79 -11.53 -9.10 4.23
CA ASN A 79 -11.95 -7.70 4.11
C ASN A 79 -11.57 -7.08 2.77
N ALA A 80 -10.40 -7.40 2.21
CA ALA A 80 -10.01 -6.97 0.87
C ALA A 80 -10.97 -7.53 -0.19
N VAL A 81 -11.29 -8.84 -0.11
CA VAL A 81 -12.25 -9.49 -1.00
C VAL A 81 -13.63 -8.87 -0.87
N ARG A 82 -14.08 -8.62 0.38
CA ARG A 82 -15.37 -7.99 0.66
C ARG A 82 -15.45 -6.59 0.07
N LEU A 83 -14.42 -5.76 0.24
CA LEU A 83 -14.36 -4.43 -0.38
C LEU A 83 -14.41 -4.53 -1.91
N ALA A 84 -13.57 -5.37 -2.51
CA ALA A 84 -13.52 -5.54 -3.97
C ALA A 84 -14.86 -6.03 -4.57
N GLY A 85 -15.68 -6.72 -3.77
CA GLY A 85 -17.04 -7.11 -4.15
C GLY A 85 -18.05 -5.94 -4.19
N GLY A 86 -17.80 -4.87 -3.42
CA GLY A 86 -18.70 -3.74 -3.26
C GLY A 86 -18.23 -2.41 -3.83
N VAL A 87 -17.04 -2.36 -4.44
CA VAL A 87 -16.47 -1.18 -5.09
C VAL A 87 -16.12 -1.47 -6.55
N GLY A 88 -16.11 -0.44 -7.39
CA GLY A 88 -15.68 -0.57 -8.79
C GLY A 88 -14.19 -0.90 -8.91
N THR A 89 -13.36 -0.12 -8.21
CA THR A 89 -11.90 -0.33 -8.11
C THR A 89 -11.43 -0.20 -6.66
N LEU A 90 -10.68 -1.19 -6.17
CA LEU A 90 -10.02 -1.15 -4.87
C LEU A 90 -8.51 -0.97 -5.08
N ILE A 91 -7.96 0.13 -4.58
CA ILE A 91 -6.54 0.41 -4.55
C ILE A 91 -6.00 0.07 -3.16
N ILE A 92 -5.09 -0.90 -3.06
CA ILE A 92 -4.42 -1.28 -1.82
C ILE A 92 -2.92 -0.95 -1.94
N ASP A 93 -2.42 -0.11 -1.04
CA ASP A 93 -1.05 0.41 -1.11
C ASP A 93 -0.42 0.57 0.30
N HIS A 94 0.58 1.45 0.41
CA HIS A 94 1.26 1.92 1.62
C HIS A 94 2.00 0.83 2.40
N HIS A 95 1.37 0.19 3.39
CA HIS A 95 2.03 -0.82 4.21
C HIS A 95 2.26 -2.14 3.47
N LEU A 96 1.31 -2.54 2.64
CA LEU A 96 1.37 -3.82 1.92
C LEU A 96 2.58 -3.88 0.98
N LEU A 97 2.89 -2.78 0.29
CA LEU A 97 3.95 -2.76 -0.73
C LEU A 97 5.35 -2.55 -0.15
N ARG A 98 5.50 -2.54 1.18
CA ARG A 98 6.80 -2.48 1.85
C ARG A 98 7.54 -3.82 1.87
N SER A 99 6.90 -4.91 1.41
CA SER A 99 7.55 -6.22 1.25
C SER A 99 7.14 -6.93 -0.01
N GLU A 100 8.01 -7.84 -0.46
CA GLU A 100 7.71 -8.69 -1.62
C GLU A 100 6.54 -9.64 -1.38
N GLU A 101 6.35 -10.04 -0.13
CA GLU A 101 5.19 -10.83 0.28
C GLU A 101 3.89 -10.07 0.04
N GLY A 102 3.82 -8.79 0.40
CA GLY A 102 2.63 -8.00 0.15
C GLY A 102 2.36 -7.76 -1.34
N ILE A 103 3.38 -7.74 -2.18
CA ILE A 103 3.20 -7.72 -3.65
C ILE A 103 2.54 -9.02 -4.12
N ARG A 104 3.05 -10.17 -3.67
CA ARG A 104 2.46 -11.48 -4.02
C ARG A 104 1.02 -11.58 -3.51
N TRP A 105 0.77 -11.09 -2.31
CA TRP A 105 -0.56 -11.03 -1.71
C TRP A 105 -1.52 -10.18 -2.56
N LEU A 106 -1.08 -9.00 -3.01
CA LEU A 106 -1.84 -8.14 -3.91
C LEU A 106 -2.14 -8.83 -5.25
N ASP A 107 -1.14 -9.42 -5.89
CA ASP A 107 -1.28 -10.06 -7.20
C ASP A 107 -2.24 -11.26 -7.14
N ASN A 108 -2.19 -12.04 -6.06
CA ASN A 108 -3.11 -13.14 -5.82
C ASN A 108 -4.56 -12.62 -5.70
N LEU A 109 -4.78 -11.57 -4.90
CA LEU A 109 -6.11 -10.97 -4.72
C LEU A 109 -6.64 -10.32 -6.00
N ALA A 110 -5.79 -9.64 -6.78
CA ALA A 110 -6.15 -9.11 -8.08
C ALA A 110 -6.62 -10.23 -9.02
N SER A 111 -5.89 -11.36 -9.08
CA SER A 111 -6.29 -12.53 -9.86
C SER A 111 -7.62 -13.13 -9.39
N LEU A 112 -7.87 -13.19 -8.08
CA LEU A 112 -9.11 -13.75 -7.51
C LEU A 112 -10.34 -12.85 -7.75
N THR A 113 -10.14 -11.54 -7.89
CA THR A 113 -11.25 -10.56 -7.96
C THR A 113 -11.51 -10.03 -9.37
N GLY A 114 -10.86 -10.60 -10.40
CA GLY A 114 -10.98 -10.17 -11.78
C GLY A 114 -10.34 -8.80 -12.05
N ASN A 115 -9.18 -8.53 -11.44
CA ASN A 115 -8.40 -7.28 -11.53
C ASN A 115 -9.10 -6.03 -10.97
N ARG A 116 -10.05 -6.20 -10.04
CA ARG A 116 -10.65 -5.09 -9.29
C ARG A 116 -9.72 -4.53 -8.22
N ILE A 117 -8.76 -5.33 -7.76
CA ILE A 117 -7.75 -4.92 -6.79
C ILE A 117 -6.47 -4.50 -7.52
N LYS A 118 -5.93 -3.33 -7.19
CA LYS A 118 -4.73 -2.72 -7.79
C LYS A 118 -3.86 -2.05 -6.73
N CYS A 119 -2.59 -1.82 -6.99
CA CYS A 119 -1.84 -0.76 -6.28
C CYS A 119 -1.99 0.59 -7.00
N ALA A 120 -1.54 1.69 -6.38
CA ALA A 120 -1.64 3.02 -6.99
C ALA A 120 -0.87 3.10 -8.31
N ALA A 121 0.29 2.45 -8.41
CA ALA A 121 1.06 2.41 -9.66
C ALA A 121 0.27 1.70 -10.78
N ASP A 122 -0.38 0.57 -10.49
CA ASP A 122 -1.19 -0.17 -11.47
C ASP A 122 -2.43 0.61 -11.90
N PHE A 123 -3.07 1.31 -10.95
CA PHE A 123 -4.20 2.18 -11.24
C PHE A 123 -3.81 3.32 -12.18
N MET A 124 -2.63 3.91 -11.97
CA MET A 124 -2.08 5.00 -12.78
C MET A 124 -1.39 4.51 -14.07
N GLU A 125 -1.43 3.21 -14.37
CA GLU A 125 -0.74 2.58 -15.51
C GLU A 125 0.77 2.88 -15.53
N ARG A 126 1.38 2.95 -14.34
CA ARG A 126 2.81 3.16 -14.15
C ARG A 126 3.49 1.86 -13.72
N ARG A 127 4.78 1.75 -14.05
CA ARG A 127 5.64 0.69 -13.52
C ARG A 127 5.67 0.78 -11.99
N ARG A 128 5.48 -0.36 -11.31
CA ARG A 128 5.67 -0.48 -9.86
C ARG A 128 7.14 -0.21 -9.50
N LEU A 129 7.39 0.86 -8.75
CA LEU A 129 8.67 1.15 -8.12
C LEU A 129 8.50 0.96 -6.61
N LEU A 130 8.91 -0.21 -6.11
CA LEU A 130 8.49 -0.68 -4.79
C LEU A 130 9.31 -0.10 -3.63
N LEU A 131 10.34 0.69 -3.97
CA LEU A 131 11.18 1.48 -3.07
C LEU A 131 11.52 0.79 -1.76
N GLU A 132 10.66 0.96 -0.75
CA GLU A 132 10.78 0.34 0.57
C GLU A 132 10.99 -1.18 0.53
N SER A 133 10.26 -1.92 -0.31
CA SER A 133 10.48 -3.37 -0.45
C SER A 133 11.87 -3.71 -1.01
N TRP A 134 12.53 -2.75 -1.64
CA TRP A 134 13.88 -2.89 -2.20
C TRP A 134 14.92 -2.11 -1.41
N ARG A 135 14.59 -1.55 -0.24
CA ARG A 135 15.44 -0.61 0.53
C ARG A 135 16.90 -1.07 0.61
N ASP A 136 17.15 -2.27 1.09
CA ASP A 136 18.52 -2.81 1.29
C ASP A 136 19.29 -2.95 -0.03
N ARG A 137 18.58 -3.24 -1.12
CA ARG A 137 19.19 -3.27 -2.45
C ARG A 137 19.46 -1.86 -2.95
N LEU A 138 18.51 -0.94 -2.80
CA LEU A 138 18.66 0.46 -3.23
C LEU A 138 19.82 1.14 -2.52
N TYR A 139 20.01 0.95 -1.21
CA TYR A 139 21.16 1.51 -0.50
C TYR A 139 22.52 0.92 -0.94
N ARG A 140 22.55 -0.32 -1.44
CA ARG A 140 23.78 -0.92 -1.98
C ARG A 140 24.10 -0.41 -3.38
N GLU A 141 23.10 -0.32 -4.25
CA GLU A 141 23.25 0.12 -5.64
C GLU A 141 23.37 1.65 -5.77
N MET A 142 22.78 2.38 -4.81
CA MET A 142 22.74 3.83 -4.73
C MET A 142 23.12 4.30 -3.33
N PRO A 143 24.40 4.19 -2.94
CA PRO A 143 24.84 4.61 -1.62
C PRO A 143 24.55 6.11 -1.41
N VAL A 144 24.09 6.43 -0.19
CA VAL A 144 23.89 7.80 0.25
C VAL A 144 25.18 8.26 0.95
N PRO A 145 25.90 9.28 0.43
CA PRO A 145 27.15 9.71 1.02
C PRO A 145 26.92 10.39 2.38
N GLU A 146 27.95 10.36 3.22
CA GLU A 146 27.94 11.08 4.50
C GLU A 146 27.66 12.58 4.26
N GLY A 147 26.83 13.20 5.11
CA GLY A 147 26.44 14.60 4.98
C GLY A 147 25.36 14.87 3.93
N TRP A 148 24.88 13.86 3.19
CA TRP A 148 23.88 14.06 2.14
C TRP A 148 22.55 14.59 2.68
N HIS A 149 22.09 14.09 3.83
CA HIS A 149 20.81 14.52 4.41
C HIS A 149 20.86 15.98 4.89
N GLU A 150 21.99 16.42 5.44
CA GLU A 150 22.23 17.80 5.84
C GLU A 150 22.36 18.72 4.63
N ALA A 151 23.02 18.26 3.55
CA ALA A 151 23.06 19.00 2.29
C ALA A 151 21.67 19.11 1.66
N TYR A 152 20.88 18.03 1.69
CA TYR A 152 19.52 18.01 1.16
C TYR A 152 18.59 18.95 1.94
N SER A 153 18.70 18.98 3.29
CA SER A 153 17.88 19.88 4.11
C SER A 153 18.20 21.36 3.91
N ARG A 154 19.43 21.69 3.49
CA ARG A 154 19.83 23.04 3.06
C ARG A 154 19.48 23.37 1.61
N GLY A 155 19.10 22.36 0.81
CA GLY A 155 18.83 22.51 -0.63
C GLY A 155 20.09 22.50 -1.51
N ASP A 156 21.24 22.09 -0.97
CA ASP A 156 22.51 22.04 -1.71
C ASP A 156 22.56 20.86 -2.71
N VAL A 157 21.77 19.81 -2.45
CA VAL A 157 21.65 18.61 -3.29
C VAL A 157 20.17 18.21 -3.42
N ASN A 158 19.86 17.35 -4.38
CA ASN A 158 18.51 16.84 -4.60
C ASN A 158 18.51 15.32 -4.90
N ALA A 159 17.33 14.74 -5.09
CA ALA A 159 17.15 13.31 -5.33
C ALA A 159 17.17 12.91 -6.82
N ASP A 160 17.44 13.82 -7.75
CA ASP A 160 17.23 13.59 -9.18
C ASP A 160 18.10 12.45 -9.74
N GLU A 161 19.36 12.36 -9.31
CA GLU A 161 20.27 11.29 -9.72
C GLU A 161 19.79 9.91 -9.24
N TYR A 162 19.25 9.83 -8.01
CA TYR A 162 18.64 8.60 -7.48
C TYR A 162 17.40 8.21 -8.30
N ILE A 163 16.56 9.18 -8.67
CA ILE A 163 15.35 8.95 -9.48
C ILE A 163 15.74 8.47 -10.88
N LYS A 164 16.72 9.10 -11.53
CA LYS A 164 17.21 8.65 -12.85
C LYS A 164 17.71 7.21 -12.79
N LEU A 165 18.49 6.87 -11.78
CA LEU A 165 19.02 5.52 -11.63
C LEU A 165 17.89 4.50 -11.36
N LEU A 166 16.90 4.84 -10.54
CA LEU A 166 15.73 3.98 -10.31
C LEU A 166 15.03 3.55 -11.61
N TYR A 167 14.90 4.45 -12.59
CA TYR A 167 14.29 4.11 -13.88
C TYR A 167 15.20 3.29 -14.79
N GLN A 168 16.52 3.43 -14.66
CA GLN A 168 17.51 2.62 -15.39
C GLN A 168 17.66 1.21 -14.82
N LEU A 169 17.43 1.04 -13.51
CA LEU A 169 17.51 -0.24 -12.84
C LEU A 169 16.36 -1.14 -13.32
N ASN A 170 16.71 -2.27 -13.94
CA ASN A 170 15.77 -3.27 -14.46
C ASN A 170 15.23 -4.18 -13.34
N PHE A 171 14.77 -3.58 -12.24
CA PHE A 171 14.11 -4.33 -11.17
C PHE A 171 12.76 -4.87 -11.65
N SER A 172 12.68 -6.18 -11.75
CA SER A 172 11.44 -6.91 -12.02
C SER A 172 11.02 -7.63 -10.73
N PRO A 173 9.76 -7.52 -10.29
CA PRO A 173 9.22 -8.37 -9.23
C PRO A 173 9.30 -9.87 -9.56
N ARG A 174 9.58 -10.23 -10.83
CA ARG A 174 9.74 -11.60 -11.32
C ARG A 174 11.18 -12.07 -11.46
N SER A 175 12.20 -11.27 -11.08
CA SER A 175 13.56 -11.80 -11.06
C SER A 175 13.66 -12.83 -9.93
N LYS A 176 13.57 -14.13 -10.26
CA LYS A 176 13.92 -15.22 -9.36
C LYS A 176 15.29 -14.92 -8.76
N LEU A 177 15.32 -14.52 -7.50
CA LEU A 177 16.47 -14.82 -6.64
C LEU A 177 16.47 -16.34 -6.53
N ILE A 178 17.25 -16.99 -7.39
CA ILE A 178 17.70 -18.35 -7.17
C ILE A 178 18.61 -18.24 -5.94
N PHE A 179 18.05 -18.50 -4.77
CA PHE A 179 18.88 -18.91 -3.64
C PHE A 179 19.48 -20.26 -4.05
N HIS A 180 20.77 -20.24 -4.38
CA HIS A 180 21.55 -21.46 -4.30
C HIS A 180 21.70 -21.77 -2.82
N ASP A 181 20.88 -22.70 -2.32
CA ASP A 181 21.18 -23.42 -1.10
C ASP A 181 22.47 -24.22 -1.35
N ASN A 182 23.51 -23.89 -0.57
CA ASN A 182 24.64 -24.77 -0.30
C ASN A 182 24.42 -25.41 1.06
#